data_AF-A0A1I6BPD1-F1
#
_entry.id   AF-A0A1I6BPD1-F1
#
_cell.length_a   1.000
_cell.length_b   1.000
_cell.length_c   1.000
_cell.angle_alpha   90.00
_cell.angle_beta   90.00
_cell.angle_gamma   90.00
#
_symmetry.space_group_name_H-M   'P 1'
#
loop_
_entity.id
_entity.type
_entity.pdbx_description
1 polymer ?
#
loop_
_entity_poly.entity_id
_entity_poly.type
_entity_poly.pdbx_seq_one_letter_code
_entity_poly.pdbx_strand_id
1 'polypeptide(L)'
;MKNKNGALAPTGSACLEKVLGRLDKVKQTAADKWKACCPAHDDKDPSLSVRELPDGRVLIHCWAGCSTQDVMAAIGLEMRDLFPGDKKPRQGPSRAAILHEQFIYRIGLDTLRRGEKLNETDRQRFELARERLGVRHG
;
A
#
# COMPACT_ATOMS: atom_id res chain seq x y z
N MET A 1 -9.98 2.24 39.85
CA MET A 1 -8.77 1.39 39.71
C MET A 1 -7.75 2.11 38.84
N LYS A 2 -6.48 2.16 39.25
CA LYS A 2 -5.39 2.88 38.56
C LYS A 2 -4.69 1.93 37.59
N ASN A 3 -4.63 2.30 36.33
CA ASN A 3 -3.89 1.67 35.24
C ASN A 3 -2.37 1.81 35.50
N LYS A 4 -1.64 0.69 35.44
CA LYS A 4 -0.24 0.54 35.90
C LYS A 4 0.84 1.14 34.99
N ASN A 5 0.47 1.91 33.97
CA ASN A 5 1.42 2.54 33.06
C ASN A 5 1.26 4.06 33.19
N GLY A 6 2.18 4.70 33.91
CA GLY A 6 2.28 6.17 33.99
C GLY A 6 2.71 6.77 32.65
N ALA A 7 1.86 6.62 31.63
CA ALA A 7 2.14 7.03 30.27
C ALA A 7 1.67 8.46 30.03
N LEU A 8 2.63 9.31 29.67
CA LEU A 8 2.39 10.57 28.97
C LEU A 8 1.57 10.25 27.70
N ALA A 9 0.43 10.92 27.50
CA ALA A 9 -0.40 10.73 26.32
C ALA A 9 0.43 10.98 25.04
N PRO A 10 0.43 10.07 24.04
CA PRO A 10 1.23 10.28 22.85
C PRO A 10 0.54 11.30 21.92
N THR A 11 1.26 12.38 21.61
CA THR A 11 0.98 13.26 20.46
C THR A 11 1.42 12.53 19.17
N GLY A 12 0.82 11.38 18.88
CA GLY A 12 1.19 10.51 17.75
C GLY A 12 0.03 10.27 16.78
N SER A 13 0.31 9.80 15.57
CA SER A 13 -0.74 9.42 14.60
C SER A 13 -1.55 8.21 15.06
N ALA A 14 -2.76 8.08 14.53
CA ALA A 14 -3.62 6.91 14.77
C ALA A 14 -2.94 5.58 14.35
N CYS A 15 -2.03 5.61 13.38
CA CYS A 15 -1.24 4.44 12.99
C CYS A 15 -0.27 4.02 14.10
N LEU A 16 0.44 4.98 14.69
CA LEU A 16 1.36 4.73 15.79
C LEU A 16 0.62 4.18 17.01
N GLU A 17 -0.51 4.78 17.38
CA GLU A 17 -1.32 4.35 18.53
C GLU A 17 -1.78 2.89 18.39
N LYS A 18 -2.23 2.48 17.20
CA LYS A 18 -2.62 1.09 16.93
C LYS A 18 -1.47 0.11 17.17
N VAL A 19 -0.26 0.47 16.75
CA VAL A 19 0.92 -0.40 16.89
C VAL A 19 1.37 -0.46 18.34
N LEU A 20 1.63 0.69 18.97
CA LEU A 20 2.14 0.75 20.35
C LEU A 20 1.16 0.16 21.36
N GLY A 21 -0.15 0.31 21.14
CA GLY A 21 -1.19 -0.24 22.01
C GLY A 21 -1.26 -1.76 22.06
N ARG A 22 -0.51 -2.48 21.20
CA ARG A 22 -0.47 -3.94 21.14
C ARG A 22 0.90 -4.55 21.41
N LEU A 23 1.87 -3.73 21.83
CA LEU A 23 3.23 -4.16 22.10
C LEU A 23 3.52 -4.14 23.61
N ASP A 24 4.43 -5.03 24.03
CA ASP A 24 4.89 -5.12 25.40
C ASP A 24 6.21 -4.39 25.63
N LYS A 25 6.43 -3.93 26.87
CA LYS A 25 7.63 -3.20 27.32
C LYS A 25 7.98 -1.99 26.43
N VAL A 26 6.95 -1.28 25.96
CA VAL A 26 7.12 -0.08 25.13
C VAL A 26 7.85 1.01 25.92
N LYS A 27 8.96 1.51 25.37
CA LYS A 27 9.73 2.63 25.91
C LYS A 27 10.07 3.62 24.81
N GLN A 28 9.71 4.88 25.02
CA GLN A 28 10.12 5.96 24.14
C GLN A 28 11.62 6.23 24.30
N THR A 29 12.32 6.38 23.18
CA THR A 29 13.78 6.60 23.11
C THR A 29 14.15 7.92 22.43
N ALA A 30 13.25 8.47 21.60
CA ALA A 30 13.29 9.82 21.07
C ALA A 30 11.85 10.29 20.80
N ALA A 31 11.67 11.55 20.41
CA ALA A 31 10.33 12.14 20.16
C ALA A 31 9.47 11.28 19.22
N ASP A 32 10.07 10.73 18.17
CA ASP A 32 9.43 9.93 17.12
C ASP A 32 9.81 8.44 17.16
N LYS A 33 10.45 7.94 18.24
CA LYS A 33 11.05 6.60 18.27
C LYS A 33 10.82 5.86 19.59
N TRP A 34 10.43 4.59 19.48
CA TRP A 34 10.19 3.67 20.58
C TRP A 34 10.96 2.36 20.40
N LYS A 35 11.21 1.68 21.52
CA LYS A 35 11.61 0.28 21.58
C LYS A 35 10.54 -0.53 22.28
N ALA A 36 10.37 -1.79 21.86
CA ALA A 36 9.46 -2.75 22.47
C ALA A 36 10.02 -4.17 22.32
N CYS A 37 9.44 -5.12 23.03
CA CYS A 37 9.68 -6.53 22.74
C CYS A 37 9.01 -6.90 21.41
N CYS A 38 9.72 -7.68 20.60
CA CYS A 38 9.18 -8.22 19.36
C CYS A 38 8.21 -9.37 19.69
N PRO A 39 6.95 -9.30 19.24
CA PRO A 39 5.96 -10.34 19.50
C PRO A 39 6.10 -11.57 18.59
N ALA A 40 6.93 -11.49 17.55
CA ALA A 40 7.15 -12.58 16.59
C ALA A 40 8.23 -13.60 17.03
N HIS A 41 8.86 -13.39 18.19
CA HIS A 41 9.74 -14.37 18.83
C HIS A 41 9.69 -14.20 20.36
N ASP A 42 10.29 -15.13 21.12
CA ASP A 42 10.45 -14.98 22.57
C ASP A 42 11.49 -13.89 22.88
N ASP A 43 11.02 -12.65 22.96
CA ASP A 43 11.87 -11.48 23.15
C ASP A 43 11.90 -11.02 24.62
N LYS A 44 13.03 -11.24 25.29
CA LYS A 44 13.25 -10.81 26.68
C LYS A 44 13.77 -9.38 26.78
N ASP A 45 14.52 -8.94 25.78
CA ASP A 45 15.25 -7.67 25.72
C ASP A 45 14.83 -6.87 24.49
N PRO A 46 14.12 -5.73 24.63
CA PRO A 46 13.47 -5.02 23.53
C PRO A 46 14.27 -4.91 22.22
N SER A 47 13.95 -5.79 21.26
CA SER A 47 14.61 -5.88 19.95
C SER A 47 13.85 -5.17 18.82
N LEU A 48 12.60 -4.77 19.06
CA LEU A 48 11.76 -4.09 18.09
C LEU A 48 11.94 -2.57 18.18
N SER A 49 12.37 -1.94 17.09
CA SER A 49 12.34 -0.50 16.91
C SER A 49 11.05 -0.09 16.22
N VAL A 50 10.34 0.89 16.78
CA VAL A 50 9.16 1.53 16.17
C VAL A 50 9.48 3.01 15.99
N ARG A 51 9.20 3.56 14.80
CA ARG A 51 9.43 4.98 14.50
C ARG A 51 8.24 5.55 13.74
N GLU A 52 7.79 6.72 14.15
CA GLU A 52 6.82 7.51 13.39
C GLU A 52 7.55 8.45 12.42
N LEU A 53 7.06 8.56 11.18
CA LEU A 53 7.56 9.49 10.18
C LEU A 53 6.69 10.76 10.13
N PRO A 54 7.23 11.89 9.62
CA PRO A 54 6.46 13.15 9.51
C PRO A 54 5.18 13.05 8.68
N ASP A 55 5.08 12.06 7.79
CA ASP A 55 3.89 11.79 6.96
C ASP A 55 2.88 10.85 7.63
N GLY A 56 3.06 10.50 8.92
CA GLY A 56 2.17 9.63 9.68
C GLY A 56 2.36 8.14 9.44
N ARG A 57 3.35 7.74 8.62
CA ARG A 57 3.71 6.31 8.48
C ARG A 57 4.48 5.82 9.69
N VAL A 58 4.32 4.53 9.99
CA VAL A 58 5.05 3.84 11.06
C VAL A 58 6.05 2.88 10.44
N LEU A 59 7.33 3.05 10.78
CA LEU A 59 8.38 2.09 10.48
C LEU A 59 8.58 1.16 11.68
N ILE A 60 8.60 -0.13 11.42
CA ILE A 60 8.98 -1.14 12.41
C ILE A 60 10.14 -1.98 11.89
N HIS A 61 11.07 -2.31 12.78
CA HIS A 61 12.21 -3.15 12.45
C HIS A 61 12.62 -3.97 13.66
N CYS A 62 12.65 -5.29 13.49
CA CYS A 62 13.14 -6.22 14.50
C CYS A 62 14.61 -6.53 14.23
N TRP A 63 15.50 -6.15 15.15
CA TRP A 63 16.93 -6.38 15.01
C TRP A 63 17.34 -7.86 15.11
N ALA A 64 16.45 -8.72 15.58
CA ALA A 64 16.63 -10.18 15.59
C ALA A 64 16.25 -10.87 14.25
N GLY A 65 15.74 -10.13 13.26
CA GLY A 65 15.51 -10.64 11.90
C GLY A 65 14.07 -11.05 11.56
N CYS A 66 13.10 -10.91 12.47
CA CYS A 66 11.68 -11.12 12.13
C CYS A 66 11.24 -10.16 11.02
N SER A 67 10.43 -10.65 10.08
CA SER A 67 9.88 -9.78 9.04
C SER A 67 8.84 -8.82 9.64
N THR A 68 8.65 -7.66 8.99
CA THR A 68 7.59 -6.73 9.35
C THR A 68 6.22 -7.42 9.33
N GLN A 69 5.98 -8.32 8.39
CA GLN A 69 4.71 -9.05 8.28
C GLN A 69 4.46 -9.96 9.48
N ASP A 70 5.48 -10.69 9.94
CA ASP A 70 5.37 -11.56 11.12
C ASP A 70 5.06 -10.76 12.37
N VAL A 71 5.75 -9.63 12.56
CA VAL A 71 5.51 -8.73 13.70
C VAL A 71 4.09 -8.19 13.69
N MET A 72 3.60 -7.73 12.53
CA MET A 72 2.24 -7.20 12.39
C MET A 72 1.18 -8.29 12.60
N ALA A 73 1.40 -9.49 12.05
CA ALA A 73 0.51 -10.63 12.23
C ALA A 73 0.41 -11.06 13.70
N ALA A 74 1.54 -11.08 14.42
CA ALA A 74 1.58 -11.45 15.84
C ALA A 74 0.78 -10.49 16.74
N ILE A 75 0.60 -9.23 16.32
CA ILE A 75 -0.26 -8.24 17.00
C ILE A 75 -1.62 -8.06 16.34
N GLY A 76 -2.02 -8.94 15.42
CA GLY A 76 -3.35 -8.89 14.78
C GLY A 76 -3.59 -7.62 13.96
N LEU A 77 -2.54 -7.07 13.36
CA LEU A 77 -2.61 -5.94 12.45
C LEU A 77 -2.13 -6.33 11.06
N GLU A 78 -2.50 -5.53 10.06
CA GLU A 78 -2.04 -5.70 8.68
C GLU A 78 -1.02 -4.63 8.31
N MET A 79 -0.23 -4.89 7.26
CA MET A 79 0.72 -3.91 6.71
C MET A 79 0.08 -2.54 6.45
N ARG A 80 -1.20 -2.52 6.02
CA ARG A 80 -1.94 -1.28 5.75
C ARG A 80 -2.09 -0.38 6.98
N ASP A 81 -2.07 -0.93 8.19
CA ASP A 81 -2.23 -0.15 9.42
C ASP A 81 -0.97 0.67 9.76
N LEU A 82 0.17 0.39 9.13
CA LEU A 82 1.39 1.20 9.21
C LEU A 82 1.32 2.50 8.38
N PHE A 83 0.28 2.66 7.57
CA PHE A 83 0.14 3.78 6.65
C PHE A 83 -1.12 4.60 6.99
N PRO A 84 -1.04 5.94 6.94
CA PRO A 84 -2.23 6.76 7.00
C PRO A 84 -3.16 6.40 5.83
N GLY A 85 -4.47 6.47 6.08
CA GLY A 85 -5.53 6.00 5.18
C GLY A 85 -5.71 6.79 3.89
N ASP A 86 -4.68 7.48 3.40
CA ASP A 86 -4.70 8.26 2.17
C ASP A 86 -4.81 7.31 0.97
N LYS A 87 -6.03 6.86 0.72
CA LYS A 87 -6.42 6.29 -0.57
C LYS A 87 -6.31 7.42 -1.59
N LYS A 88 -5.11 7.65 -2.12
CA LYS A 88 -5.00 8.39 -3.37
C LYS A 88 -5.98 7.73 -4.33
N PRO A 89 -6.95 8.46 -4.90
CA PRO A 89 -7.87 7.87 -5.84
C PRO A 89 -7.05 7.17 -6.92
N ARG A 90 -7.43 5.95 -7.29
CA ARG A 90 -6.77 5.26 -8.41
C ARG A 90 -6.82 6.22 -9.58
N GLN A 91 -5.65 6.73 -9.97
CA GLN A 91 -5.56 7.57 -11.14
C GLN A 91 -5.96 6.68 -12.31
N GLY A 92 -6.84 7.18 -13.18
CA GLY A 92 -7.21 6.49 -14.41
C GLY A 92 -5.98 6.17 -15.27
N PRO A 93 -6.17 5.50 -16.43
CA PRO A 93 -5.06 5.19 -17.32
C PRO A 93 -4.27 6.46 -17.64
N SER A 94 -2.95 6.32 -17.74
CA SER A 94 -2.08 7.45 -18.09
C SER A 94 -2.46 7.98 -19.48
N ARG A 95 -2.14 9.26 -19.75
CA ARG A 95 -2.35 9.85 -21.08
C ARG A 95 -1.69 9.00 -22.18
N ALA A 96 -0.52 8.44 -21.92
CA ALA A 96 0.18 7.57 -22.86
C ALA A 96 -0.59 6.27 -23.13
N ALA A 97 -1.18 5.66 -22.10
CA ALA A 97 -2.01 4.46 -22.26
C ALA A 97 -3.27 4.76 -23.10
N ILE A 98 -3.93 5.89 -22.86
CA ILE A 98 -5.09 6.31 -23.64
C ILE A 98 -4.71 6.51 -25.12
N LEU A 99 -3.62 7.22 -25.39
CA LEU A 99 -3.14 7.46 -26.75
C LEU A 99 -2.76 6.17 -27.48
N HIS A 100 -2.19 5.20 -26.78
CA HIS A 100 -1.86 3.90 -27.35
C HIS A 100 -3.12 3.15 -27.82
N GLU A 101 -4.16 3.08 -26.99
CA GLU A 101 -5.42 2.44 -27.39
C GLU A 101 -6.09 3.20 -28.54
N GLN A 102 -6.07 4.54 -28.53
CA GLN A 102 -6.58 5.35 -29.65
C GLN A 102 -5.85 5.05 -30.96
N PHE A 103 -4.53 4.84 -30.90
CA PHE A 103 -3.73 4.55 -32.08
C PHE A 103 -4.06 3.17 -32.66
N ILE A 104 -4.14 2.15 -31.82
CA ILE A 104 -4.55 0.79 -32.23
C ILE A 104 -5.93 0.82 -32.87
N TYR A 105 -6.89 1.47 -32.21
CA TYR A 105 -8.25 1.59 -32.73
C TYR A 105 -8.27 2.32 -34.08
N ARG A 106 -7.51 3.41 -34.23
CA ARG A 106 -7.46 4.17 -35.48
C ARG A 106 -6.84 3.40 -36.64
N ILE A 107 -5.78 2.63 -36.39
CA ILE A 107 -5.19 1.75 -37.41
C ILE A 107 -6.23 0.74 -37.87
N GLY A 108 -6.85 0.00 -36.94
CA GLY A 108 -7.82 -1.02 -37.30
C GLY A 108 -9.03 -0.45 -38.05
N LEU A 109 -9.53 0.73 -37.66
CA LEU A 109 -10.58 1.43 -38.41
C LEU A 109 -10.15 1.78 -39.83
N ASP A 110 -8.94 2.29 -40.03
CA ASP A 110 -8.45 2.66 -41.37
C ASP A 110 -8.29 1.44 -42.28
N THR A 111 -7.72 0.35 -41.75
CA THR A 111 -7.61 -0.93 -42.45
C THR A 111 -8.98 -1.44 -42.90
N LEU A 112 -9.95 -1.47 -41.99
CA LEU A 112 -11.31 -1.92 -42.31
C LEU A 112 -12.02 -1.00 -43.33
N ARG A 113 -11.81 0.33 -43.26
CA ARG A 113 -12.37 1.29 -44.23
C ARG A 113 -11.80 1.11 -45.65
N ARG A 114 -10.55 0.65 -45.75
CA ARG A 114 -9.92 0.29 -47.04
C ARG A 114 -10.44 -1.03 -47.60
N GLY A 115 -11.31 -1.75 -46.87
CA GLY A 115 -11.80 -3.07 -47.25
C GLY A 115 -10.80 -4.20 -46.99
N GLU A 116 -9.71 -3.91 -46.28
CA GLU A 116 -8.71 -4.89 -45.89
C GLU A 116 -9.17 -5.65 -44.64
N LYS A 117 -8.66 -6.88 -44.48
CA LYS A 117 -8.94 -7.69 -43.29
C LYS A 117 -7.79 -7.56 -42.28
N LEU A 118 -8.14 -7.36 -41.01
CA LEU A 118 -7.19 -7.52 -39.91
C LEU A 118 -6.89 -9.01 -39.70
N ASN A 119 -5.64 -9.35 -39.45
CA ASN A 119 -5.29 -10.68 -38.96
C ASN A 119 -5.87 -10.89 -37.54
N GLU A 120 -5.80 -12.12 -37.03
CA GLU A 120 -6.43 -12.45 -35.75
C GLU A 120 -5.88 -11.62 -34.58
N THR A 121 -4.56 -11.44 -34.49
CA THR A 121 -3.90 -10.68 -33.43
C THR A 121 -4.32 -9.20 -33.47
N ASP A 122 -4.32 -8.59 -34.65
CA ASP A 122 -4.67 -7.19 -34.82
C ASP A 122 -6.16 -6.96 -34.57
N ARG A 123 -7.01 -7.92 -34.97
CA ARG A 123 -8.44 -7.92 -34.67
C ARG A 123 -8.70 -7.94 -33.17
N GLN A 124 -8.01 -8.81 -32.42
CA GLN A 124 -8.15 -8.87 -30.96
C GLN A 124 -7.70 -7.57 -30.29
N ARG A 125 -6.58 -6.98 -30.72
CA ARG A 125 -6.11 -5.70 -30.17
C ARG A 125 -7.03 -4.54 -30.53
N PHE A 126 -7.57 -4.51 -31.75
CA PHE A 126 -8.55 -3.54 -32.19
C PHE A 126 -9.83 -3.58 -31.33
N GLU A 127 -10.40 -4.77 -31.11
CA GLU A 127 -11.61 -4.95 -30.30
C GLU A 127 -11.37 -4.56 -28.84
N LEU A 128 -10.24 -4.98 -28.26
CA LEU A 128 -9.86 -4.60 -26.90
C LEU A 128 -9.66 -3.08 -26.76
N ALA A 129 -9.04 -2.43 -27.73
CA ALA A 129 -8.88 -0.98 -27.74
C ALA A 129 -10.24 -0.27 -27.83
N ARG A 130 -11.16 -0.78 -28.66
CA ARG A 130 -12.53 -0.26 -28.77
C ARG A 130 -13.27 -0.32 -27.43
N GLU A 131 -13.21 -1.47 -26.75
CA GLU A 131 -13.82 -1.68 -25.43
C GLU A 131 -13.24 -0.71 -24.39
N ARG A 132 -11.91 -0.63 -24.29
CA ARG A 132 -11.21 0.26 -23.35
C ARG A 132 -11.52 1.74 -23.56
N LEU A 133 -11.73 2.15 -24.82
CA LEU A 133 -12.12 3.52 -25.18
C LEU A 133 -13.63 3.77 -25.03
N GLY A 134 -14.43 2.74 -24.74
CA GLY A 134 -15.88 2.86 -24.59
C GLY A 134 -16.62 3.21 -25.89
N VAL A 135 -16.03 2.91 -27.06
CA VAL A 135 -16.67 3.21 -28.35
C VAL A 135 -17.79 2.20 -28.60
N ARG A 136 -19.03 2.69 -28.73
CA ARG A 136 -20.23 1.88 -28.94
C ARG A 136 -20.36 1.41 -30.38
N HIS A 137 -21.00 0.25 -30.57
CA HIS A 137 -21.45 -0.23 -31.87
C HIS A 137 -22.50 0.73 -32.45
N GLY A 138 -22.24 1.25 -33.64
CA GLY A 138 -23.26 1.86 -34.50
C GLY A 138 -23.88 0.80 -35.39
#